data_AF-A0AAW6NNI9-F1
#
_entry.id   AF-A0AAW6NNI9-F1
#
_cell.length_a   1.000
_cell.length_b   1.000
_cell.length_c   1.000
_cell.angle_alpha   90.00
_cell.angle_beta   90.00
_cell.angle_gamma   90.00
#
_symmetry.space_group_name_H-M   'P 1'
#
loop_
_entity.id
_entity.type
_entity.pdbx_description
1 polymer ?
#
loop_
_entity_poly.entity_id
_entity_poly.type
_entity_poly.pdbx_seq_one_letter_code
_entity_poly.pdbx_strand_id
1 'polypeptide(L)'
;MLGNKLEFEGLTGVGKVYLDLEPEQSVYTFIGANGVGKTKTLEALFQVLFFSNDFVRSSLDIFDRVFFKCYRLKDKVSGDIIFDRGDEAVLSWVKAKNSFISLSHELPVVYLGAQSRGIIESEIVLSDPIGTTVDRRKNILKT
;
A
#
# COMPACT_ATOMS: atom_id res chain seq x y z
N MET A 1 13.76 4.73 -5.20
CA MET A 1 12.95 5.29 -4.08
C MET A 1 12.08 6.44 -4.57
N LEU A 2 10.87 6.60 -4.01
CA LEU A 2 9.94 7.68 -4.35
C LEU A 2 10.47 9.05 -3.92
N GLY A 3 10.18 10.08 -4.71
CA GLY A 3 10.31 11.46 -4.26
C GLY A 3 9.17 11.93 -3.36
N ASN A 4 9.30 13.16 -2.88
CA ASN A 4 8.36 13.78 -1.94
C ASN A 4 7.05 14.22 -2.62
N LYS A 5 7.13 14.67 -3.87
CA LYS A 5 5.97 15.17 -4.62
C LYS A 5 5.57 14.15 -5.68
N LEU A 6 4.41 13.54 -5.48
CA LEU A 6 3.86 12.52 -6.37
C LEU A 6 2.54 13.00 -6.97
N GLU A 7 2.34 12.72 -8.25
CA GLU A 7 1.12 13.03 -8.97
C GLU A 7 0.60 11.77 -9.67
N PHE A 8 -0.58 11.30 -9.26
CA PHE A 8 -1.28 10.21 -9.93
C PHE A 8 -2.33 10.80 -10.87
N GLU A 9 -2.28 10.44 -12.16
CA GLU A 9 -3.31 10.80 -13.14
C GLU A 9 -4.12 9.58 -13.60
N GLY A 10 -5.42 9.80 -13.78
CA GLY A 10 -6.39 8.77 -14.13
C GLY A 10 -6.53 7.68 -13.07
N LEU A 11 -6.42 8.06 -11.80
CA LEU A 11 -6.69 7.16 -10.68
C LEU A 11 -8.15 6.70 -10.73
N THR A 12 -8.37 5.39 -10.83
CA THR A 12 -9.69 4.79 -11.01
C THR A 12 -10.67 5.25 -9.91
N GLY A 13 -11.74 5.94 -10.32
CA GLY A 13 -12.78 6.46 -9.41
C GLY A 13 -12.43 7.75 -8.67
N VAL A 14 -11.25 8.35 -8.91
CA VAL A 14 -10.81 9.60 -8.27
C VAL A 14 -10.39 10.66 -9.29
N GLY A 15 -9.79 10.25 -10.41
CA GLY A 15 -9.26 11.16 -11.42
C GLY A 15 -7.81 11.51 -11.12
N LYS A 16 -7.56 12.58 -10.38
CA LYS A 16 -6.19 13.09 -10.15
C LYS A 16 -5.90 13.25 -8.66
N VAL A 17 -4.69 12.86 -8.24
CA VAL A 17 -4.22 12.99 -6.87
C VAL A 17 -2.84 13.61 -6.85
N TYR A 18 -2.66 14.58 -5.96
CA TYR A 18 -1.38 15.21 -5.65
C TYR A 18 -1.01 14.85 -4.21
N LEU A 19 0.20 14.32 -4.02
CA LEU A 19 0.76 14.02 -2.71
C LEU A 19 2.02 14.82 -2.48
N ASP A 20 2.15 15.36 -1.28
CA ASP A 20 3.38 15.97 -0.76
C ASP A 20 3.77 15.20 0.51
N LEU A 21 4.88 14.48 0.44
CA LEU A 21 5.42 13.60 1.46
C LEU A 21 6.74 14.22 1.96
N GLU A 22 6.66 14.95 3.06
CA GLU A 22 7.80 15.50 3.80
C GLU A 22 8.79 14.42 4.32
N PRO A 23 10.11 14.57 4.09
CA PRO A 23 11.11 13.56 4.48
C PRO A 23 11.17 13.25 5.98
N GLU A 24 10.85 14.21 6.83
CA GLU A 24 10.96 14.07 8.29
C GLU A 24 9.70 13.48 8.93
N GLN A 25 8.64 13.26 8.15
CA GLN A 25 7.39 12.71 8.63
C GLN A 25 7.33 11.20 8.38
N SER A 26 7.27 10.44 9.46
CA SER A 26 7.25 8.97 9.43
C SER A 26 5.87 8.37 9.19
N VAL A 27 4.79 9.14 9.45
CA VAL A 27 3.41 8.65 9.36
C VAL A 27 2.51 9.66 8.66
N TYR A 28 1.78 9.19 7.64
CA TYR A 28 0.81 9.98 6.88
C TYR A 28 -0.60 9.46 7.12
N THR A 29 -1.52 10.37 7.45
CA THR A 29 -2.94 10.04 7.63
C THR A 29 -3.78 10.76 6.59
N PHE A 30 -4.53 10.00 5.79
CA PHE A 30 -5.46 10.53 4.79
C PHE A 30 -6.87 10.65 5.41
N ILE A 31 -7.35 11.88 5.58
CA ILE A 31 -8.67 12.17 6.19
C ILE A 31 -9.59 12.82 5.16
N GLY A 32 -10.87 12.46 5.17
CA GLY A 32 -11.87 13.03 4.27
C GLY A 32 -13.15 12.21 4.19
N ALA A 33 -14.16 12.72 3.48
CA ALA A 33 -15.46 12.07 3.31
C ALA A 33 -15.37 10.67 2.67
N ASN A 34 -16.39 9.84 2.87
CA ASN A 34 -16.48 8.54 2.19
C ASN A 34 -16.52 8.74 0.66
N GLY A 35 -15.88 7.83 -0.08
CA GLY A 35 -15.82 7.91 -1.54
C GLY A 35 -14.80 8.92 -2.11
N VAL A 36 -14.20 9.79 -1.30
CA VAL A 36 -13.26 10.84 -1.79
C VAL A 36 -11.94 10.31 -2.37
N GLY A 37 -11.68 9.01 -2.28
CA GLY A 37 -10.48 8.40 -2.88
C GLY A 37 -9.38 7.95 -1.93
N LYS A 38 -9.52 8.12 -0.61
CA LYS A 38 -8.51 7.70 0.40
C LYS A 38 -7.91 6.30 0.15
N THR A 39 -8.77 5.29 0.05
CA THR A 39 -8.35 3.90 -0.19
C THR A 39 -7.73 3.72 -1.57
N LYS A 40 -8.24 4.42 -2.59
CA LYS A 40 -7.70 4.34 -3.96
C LYS A 40 -6.31 4.96 -4.08
N THR A 41 -6.07 6.04 -3.35
CA THR A 41 -4.74 6.64 -3.23
C THR A 41 -3.76 5.67 -2.59
N LEU A 42 -4.14 5.02 -1.48
CA LEU A 42 -3.30 4.00 -0.84
C LEU A 42 -3.07 2.76 -1.72
N GLU A 43 -4.09 2.29 -2.45
CA GLU A 43 -3.95 1.21 -3.43
C GLU A 43 -2.92 1.57 -4.52
N ALA A 44 -2.98 2.79 -5.06
CA ALA A 44 -2.05 3.23 -6.10
C ALA A 44 -0.62 3.40 -5.56
N LEU A 45 -0.47 4.01 -4.37
CA LEU A 45 0.83 4.14 -3.72
C LEU A 45 1.46 2.78 -3.41
N PHE A 46 0.66 1.83 -2.90
CA PHE A 46 1.09 0.46 -2.68
C PHE A 46 1.56 -0.19 -3.97
N GLN A 47 0.81 -0.09 -5.08
CA GLN A 47 1.22 -0.68 -6.35
C GLN A 47 2.58 -0.14 -6.80
N VAL A 48 2.81 1.17 -6.71
CA VAL A 48 4.09 1.75 -7.12
C VAL A 48 5.23 1.18 -6.28
N LEU A 49 5.12 1.22 -4.95
CA LEU A 49 6.13 0.67 -4.03
C LEU A 49 6.35 -0.83 -4.24
N PHE A 50 5.27 -1.60 -4.42
CA PHE A 50 5.34 -3.04 -4.59
C PHE A 50 6.05 -3.42 -5.89
N PHE A 51 5.70 -2.80 -7.02
CA PHE A 51 6.30 -3.10 -8.32
C PHE A 51 7.69 -2.49 -8.51
N SER A 52 8.07 -1.47 -7.71
CA SER A 52 9.45 -0.97 -7.66
C SER A 52 10.39 -1.78 -6.78
N ASN A 53 9.89 -2.73 -6.00
CA ASN A 53 10.75 -3.61 -5.21
C ASN A 53 11.52 -4.59 -6.11
N ASP A 54 12.83 -4.73 -5.94
CA ASP A 54 13.66 -5.54 -6.85
C ASP A 54 13.35 -7.04 -6.83
N PHE A 55 13.05 -7.58 -5.64
CA PHE A 55 12.66 -8.97 -5.49
C PHE A 55 11.32 -9.24 -6.18
N VAL A 56 10.33 -8.38 -5.95
CA VAL A 56 9.03 -8.46 -6.63
C VAL A 56 9.23 -8.35 -8.13
N ARG A 57 10.01 -7.37 -8.58
CA ARG A 57 10.16 -7.07 -10.00
C ARG A 57 10.77 -8.23 -10.80
N SER A 58 11.74 -8.93 -10.19
CA SER A 58 12.37 -10.12 -10.78
C SER A 58 11.52 -11.40 -10.64
N SER A 59 10.68 -11.49 -9.60
CA SER A 59 9.86 -12.68 -9.34
C SER A 59 8.55 -12.74 -10.12
N LEU A 60 8.06 -11.60 -10.62
CA LEU A 60 6.77 -11.51 -11.30
C LEU A 60 6.81 -11.83 -12.80
N ASP A 61 7.94 -12.25 -13.36
CA ASP A 61 8.06 -12.58 -14.79
C ASP A 61 7.13 -13.74 -15.23
N ILE A 62 6.60 -14.51 -14.29
CA ILE A 62 5.57 -15.53 -14.53
C ILE A 62 4.18 -14.94 -14.83
N PHE A 63 3.94 -13.66 -14.54
CA PHE A 63 2.66 -13.00 -14.74
C PHE A 63 2.67 -12.19 -16.03
N ASP A 64 1.83 -12.56 -16.98
CA ASP A 64 1.77 -11.85 -18.26
C ASP A 64 1.06 -10.51 -18.21
N ARG A 65 0.23 -10.27 -17.19
CA ARG A 65 -0.75 -9.17 -17.16
C ARG A 65 -0.76 -8.46 -15.82
N VAL A 66 -0.69 -7.14 -15.85
CA VAL A 66 -0.76 -6.28 -14.66
C VAL A 66 -1.79 -5.16 -14.82
N PHE A 67 -2.47 -4.85 -13.72
CA PHE A 67 -3.47 -3.78 -13.68
C PHE A 67 -3.02 -2.67 -12.74
N PHE A 68 -2.75 -1.50 -13.29
CA PHE A 68 -2.46 -0.29 -12.52
C PHE A 68 -3.72 0.53 -12.27
N LYS A 69 -3.84 1.09 -11.07
CA LYS A 69 -4.98 1.93 -10.67
C LYS A 69 -4.98 3.30 -11.35
N CYS A 70 -3.84 3.76 -11.86
CA CYS A 70 -3.65 5.00 -12.59
C CYS A 70 -3.01 4.71 -13.96
N TYR A 71 -3.09 5.66 -14.90
CA TYR A 71 -2.38 5.54 -16.19
C TYR A 71 -1.04 6.28 -16.19
N ARG A 72 -0.81 7.21 -15.24
CA ARG A 72 0.45 7.93 -15.12
C ARG A 72 0.77 8.26 -13.67
N LEU A 73 2.04 8.11 -13.32
CA LEU A 73 2.66 8.65 -12.13
C LEU A 73 3.68 9.70 -12.56
N LYS A 74 3.65 10.89 -11.96
CA LYS A 74 4.76 11.85 -12.05
C LYS A 74 5.43 11.94 -10.70
N ASP A 75 6.75 11.87 -10.73
CA ASP A 75 7.60 12.05 -9.57
C ASP A 75 8.79 12.92 -10.00
N LYS A 76 9.15 13.91 -9.18
CA LYS A 76 10.30 14.76 -9.47
C LYS A 76 11.62 14.01 -9.54
N VAL A 77 11.74 12.89 -8.81
CA VAL A 77 12.99 12.13 -8.73
C VAL A 77 13.09 11.13 -9.88
N SER A 78 12.02 10.37 -10.13
CA SER A 78 12.03 9.28 -11.12
C SER A 78 11.47 9.65 -12.51
N GLY A 79 10.88 10.84 -12.65
CA GLY A 79 10.27 11.33 -13.88
C GLY A 79 8.82 10.89 -14.06
N ASP A 80 8.32 11.01 -15.28
CA ASP A 80 6.98 10.55 -15.66
C ASP A 80 7.03 9.05 -15.99
N ILE A 81 6.28 8.25 -15.21
CA ILE A 81 6.02 6.85 -15.49
C ILE A 81 4.63 6.73 -16.09
N ILE A 82 4.57 6.25 -17.33
CA ILE A 82 3.32 6.03 -18.05
C ILE A 82 3.02 4.53 -18.05
N PHE A 83 1.87 4.17 -17.49
CA PHE A 83 1.30 2.83 -17.56
C PHE A 83 0.44 2.72 -18.82
N ASP A 84 1.07 2.98 -19.98
CA ASP A 84 0.37 3.05 -21.26
C ASP A 84 -0.23 1.69 -21.59
N ARG A 85 -1.55 1.67 -21.78
CA ARG A 85 -2.27 0.46 -22.17
C ARG A 85 -2.42 0.36 -23.68
N GLY A 86 -2.18 1.44 -24.44
CA GLY A 86 -2.56 1.52 -25.85
C GLY A 86 -4.02 1.08 -26.04
N ASP A 87 -4.24 0.23 -27.04
CA ASP A 87 -5.52 -0.46 -27.28
C ASP A 87 -5.69 -1.77 -26.47
N GLU A 88 -4.69 -2.17 -25.68
CA GLU A 88 -4.74 -3.39 -24.89
C GLU A 88 -5.63 -3.20 -23.64
N ALA A 89 -6.48 -4.18 -23.34
CA ALA A 89 -7.29 -4.15 -22.13
C ALA A 89 -6.43 -4.20 -20.84
N VAL A 90 -5.22 -4.77 -20.91
CA VAL A 90 -4.30 -4.98 -19.79
C VAL A 90 -2.86 -4.83 -20.26
N LEU A 91 -2.03 -4.17 -19.45
CA LEU A 91 -0.60 -3.98 -19.73
C LEU A 91 0.20 -5.23 -19.38
N SER A 92 1.15 -5.61 -20.24
CA SER A 92 2.08 -6.71 -19.95
C SER A 92 3.11 -6.34 -18.90
N TRP A 93 3.36 -7.23 -17.93
CA TRP A 93 4.39 -7.01 -16.91
C TRP A 93 5.78 -6.81 -17.51
N VAL A 94 6.14 -7.59 -18.53
CA VAL A 94 7.44 -7.49 -19.20
C VAL A 94 7.66 -6.10 -19.80
N LYS A 95 6.59 -5.46 -20.31
CA LYS A 95 6.63 -4.07 -20.78
C LYS A 95 6.70 -3.08 -19.61
N ALA A 96 5.88 -3.29 -18.58
CA ALA A 96 5.75 -2.37 -17.45
C ALA A 96 6.99 -2.33 -16.52
N LYS A 97 7.66 -3.47 -16.31
CA LYS A 97 8.71 -3.61 -15.27
C LYS A 97 9.89 -2.66 -15.46
N ASN A 98 10.21 -2.31 -16.71
CA ASN A 98 11.30 -1.40 -17.02
C ASN A 98 11.02 0.03 -16.57
N SER A 99 9.74 0.43 -16.53
CA SER A 99 9.35 1.76 -16.07
C SER A 99 9.60 1.99 -14.57
N PHE A 100 9.81 0.92 -13.81
CA PHE A 100 10.06 0.99 -12.36
C PHE A 100 11.55 0.98 -12.00
N ILE A 101 12.48 0.85 -12.97
CA ILE A 101 13.92 0.74 -12.70
C ILE A 101 14.44 1.97 -11.94
N SER A 102 14.01 3.18 -12.31
CA SER A 102 14.41 4.42 -11.63
C SER A 102 13.88 4.53 -10.20
N LEU A 103 12.86 3.75 -9.84
CA LEU A 103 12.25 3.72 -8.51
C LEU A 103 12.74 2.56 -7.64
N SER A 104 13.61 1.70 -8.15
CA SER A 104 14.13 0.48 -7.50
C SER A 104 14.47 0.68 -6.01
N HIS A 105 14.12 -0.32 -5.22
CA HIS A 105 14.47 -0.43 -3.80
C HIS A 105 14.37 -1.88 -3.30
N GLU A 106 14.99 -2.13 -2.14
CA GLU A 106 14.97 -3.42 -1.44
C GLU A 106 14.09 -3.42 -0.19
N LEU A 107 13.49 -2.27 0.16
CA LEU A 107 12.64 -2.16 1.35
C LEU A 107 11.41 -3.09 1.27
N PRO A 108 11.03 -3.74 2.38
CA PRO A 108 9.83 -4.57 2.44
C PRO A 108 8.58 -3.70 2.31
N VAL A 109 7.63 -4.15 1.49
CA VAL A 109 6.36 -3.47 1.26
C VAL A 109 5.23 -4.38 1.72
N VAL A 110 4.44 -3.91 2.70
CA VAL A 110 3.34 -4.68 3.28
C VAL A 110 2.02 -3.93 3.05
N TYR A 111 1.03 -4.62 2.49
CA TYR A 111 -0.33 -4.11 2.38
C TYR A 111 -1.16 -4.60 3.57
N LEU A 112 -1.43 -3.69 4.51
CA LEU A 112 -2.34 -3.96 5.61
C LEU A 112 -3.75 -3.51 5.21
N GLY A 113 -4.51 -4.44 4.64
CA GLY A 113 -5.92 -4.22 4.38
C GLY A 113 -6.67 -3.95 5.68
N ALA A 114 -7.67 -3.06 5.63
CA ALA A 114 -8.63 -2.93 6.71
C ALA A 114 -9.45 -4.23 6.74
N GLN A 115 -9.06 -5.19 7.60
CA GLN A 115 -9.94 -6.29 7.97
C GLN A 115 -11.26 -5.71 8.48
N SER A 116 -12.35 -6.40 8.16
CA SER A 116 -13.75 -6.12 8.54
C SER A 116 -13.88 -4.95 9.52
N ARG A 117 -14.24 -3.76 9.00
CA ARG A 117 -14.39 -2.54 9.82
C ARG A 117 -15.23 -2.86 11.07
N GLY A 118 -14.58 -2.97 12.23
CA GLY A 118 -15.25 -3.11 13.52
C GLY A 118 -15.70 -4.51 13.95
N ILE A 119 -15.28 -5.60 13.28
CA ILE A 119 -15.55 -6.95 13.79
C ILE A 119 -14.23 -7.55 14.28
N ILE A 120 -13.96 -7.38 15.57
CA ILE A 120 -13.22 -8.40 16.30
C ILE A 120 -14.22 -9.54 16.41
N GLU A 121 -14.10 -10.57 15.57
CA GLU A 121 -14.72 -11.84 15.91
C GLU A 121 -13.95 -12.31 17.13
N SER A 122 -14.47 -12.00 18.32
CA SER A 122 -14.11 -12.79 19.47
C SER A 122 -14.67 -14.16 19.17
N GLU A 123 -13.85 -15.05 18.61
CA GLU A 123 -14.02 -16.44 18.99
C GLU A 123 -14.05 -16.41 20.51
N ILE A 124 -15.20 -16.76 21.08
CA ILE A 124 -15.28 -17.11 22.49
C ILE A 124 -14.50 -18.41 22.59
N VAL A 125 -13.17 -18.32 22.55
CA VAL A 125 -12.33 -19.30 23.19
C VAL A 125 -12.70 -19.13 24.65
N LEU A 126 -13.47 -20.09 25.15
CA LEU A 126 -13.67 -20.30 26.58
C LEU A 126 -12.28 -20.58 27.17
N SER A 127 -11.49 -19.52 27.33
CA SER A 127 -10.29 -19.52 28.12
C SER A 127 -10.76 -19.45 29.57
N ASP A 128 -10.15 -20.30 30.39
CA ASP A 128 -10.43 -20.31 31.82
C ASP A 128 -10.36 -18.88 32.36
N PRO A 129 -11.33 -18.44 33.18
CA PRO A 129 -11.32 -17.09 33.73
C PRO A 129 -9.95 -16.79 34.33
N ILE A 130 -9.33 -15.69 33.91
CA ILE A 130 -7.96 -15.26 34.32
C ILE A 130 -7.93 -14.81 35.81
N GLY A 131 -8.84 -15.32 36.64
CA GLY A 131 -9.04 -14.95 38.03
C GLY A 131 -9.54 -13.51 38.21
N THR A 132 -9.97 -13.20 39.44
CA THR A 132 -10.37 -11.85 39.84
C THR A 132 -9.14 -10.95 40.00
N THR A 133 -9.35 -9.63 40.07
CA THR A 133 -8.29 -8.66 40.37
C THR A 133 -7.53 -8.99 41.67
N VAL A 134 -8.20 -9.63 42.63
CA VAL A 134 -7.59 -10.09 43.88
C VAL A 134 -6.65 -11.27 43.63
N ASP A 135 -7.05 -12.22 42.80
CA ASP A 135 -6.25 -13.41 42.46
C ASP A 135 -4.97 -13.03 41.70
N ARG A 136 -5.07 -12.04 40.81
CA ARG A 136 -3.91 -11.52 40.06
C ARG A 136 -2.90 -10.80 40.96
N ARG A 137 -3.36 -10.04 41.97
CA ARG A 137 -2.46 -9.37 42.91
C ARG A 137 -1.70 -10.35 43.81
N LYS A 138 -2.32 -11.48 44.20
CA LYS A 138 -1.66 -12.49 45.02
C LYS A 138 -0.51 -13.20 44.30
N ASN A 139 -0.62 -13.41 42.98
CA ASN A 139 0.41 -14.08 42.21
C ASN A 139 1.65 -13.20 41.94
N ILE A 140 1.50 -11.88 41.92
CA ILE A 140 2.63 -10.94 41.74
C ILE A 140 3.50 -10.86 43.01
N LEU A 141 2.91 -11.09 44.19
CA LEU A 141 3.57 -10.95 45.49
C LEU A 141 4.23 -12.25 46.00
N LYS A 142 4.32 -13.30 45.17
CA LYS A 142 4.99 -14.57 45.51
C LYS A 142 6.40 -14.70 44.87
N THR A 143 7.08 -13.57 44.69
CA THR A 143 8.54 -13.57 44.42
C THR A 143 9.26 -13.38 45.75
#